data_AF-W4MBL9-F1
#
_entry.id   AF-W4MBL9-F1
#
_cell.length_a   1.000
_cell.length_b   1.000
_cell.length_c   1.000
_cell.angle_alpha   90.00
_cell.angle_beta   90.00
_cell.angle_gamma   90.00
#
_symmetry.space_group_name_H-M   'P 1'
#
loop_
_entity.id
_entity.type
_entity.pdbx_description
1 polymer ?
#
loop_
_entity_poly.entity_id
_entity_poly.type
_entity_poly.pdbx_seq_one_letter_code
_entity_poly.pdbx_strand_id
1 'polypeptide(L)'
;MNSDPCITLQHLLEDRHWEEALNQVDKLLQANPLAAQLHLLQAQLIQLQDKETTYSLEDAEEALKRASSLDTTYFDAIVELMHFYDAVCPNPQKAMKYANEVKVLAQKALSEAHTILEEQVETHT
;
A
#
# COMPACT_ATOMS: atom_id res chain seq x y z
N MET A 1 -16.83 -26.60 3.01
CA MET A 1 -15.38 -26.43 3.19
C MET A 1 -15.14 -24.95 3.34
N ASN A 2 -14.62 -24.49 4.49
CA ASN A 2 -14.22 -23.09 4.64
C ASN A 2 -12.93 -22.92 3.82
N SER A 3 -13.05 -22.35 2.63
CA SER A 3 -11.88 -21.95 1.83
C SER A 3 -11.09 -20.90 2.63
N ASP A 4 -9.77 -21.01 2.62
CA ASP A 4 -8.88 -20.04 3.27
C ASP A 4 -9.21 -18.62 2.74
N PRO A 5 -9.46 -17.64 3.64
CA PRO A 5 -9.70 -16.24 3.28
C PRO A 5 -8.66 -15.65 2.31
N CYS A 6 -7.39 -16.04 2.46
CA CYS A 6 -6.29 -15.57 1.61
C CYS A 6 -6.34 -16.19 0.21
N ILE A 7 -6.62 -17.49 0.11
CA ILE A 7 -6.79 -18.18 -1.18
C ILE A 7 -8.01 -17.62 -1.92
N THR A 8 -9.08 -17.35 -1.19
CA THR A 8 -10.29 -16.73 -1.75
C THR A 8 -9.98 -15.34 -2.29
N LEU A 9 -9.30 -14.50 -1.50
CA LEU A 9 -8.88 -13.16 -1.95
C LEU A 9 -8.00 -13.24 -3.20
N GLN A 10 -7.04 -14.16 -3.24
CA GLN A 10 -6.15 -14.33 -4.39
C GLN A 10 -6.95 -14.60 -5.68
N HIS A 11 -7.87 -15.56 -5.67
CA HIS A 11 -8.68 -15.86 -6.86
C HIS A 11 -9.54 -14.66 -7.28
N LEU A 12 -10.12 -13.92 -6.33
CA LEU A 12 -10.92 -12.72 -6.65
C LEU A 12 -10.07 -11.64 -7.32
N LEU A 13 -8.81 -11.46 -6.89
CA LEU A 13 -7.88 -10.52 -7.50
C LEU A 13 -7.46 -10.97 -8.91
N GLU A 14 -7.20 -12.26 -9.11
CA GLU A 14 -6.85 -12.84 -10.41
C GLU A 14 -8.01 -12.70 -11.42
N ASP A 15 -9.25 -12.93 -10.96
CA ASP A 15 -10.47 -12.85 -11.77
C ASP A 15 -11.02 -11.42 -11.92
N ARG A 16 -10.37 -10.42 -11.30
CA ARG A 16 -10.78 -9.00 -11.32
C ARG A 16 -12.16 -8.73 -10.71
N HIS A 17 -12.56 -9.55 -9.74
CA HIS A 17 -13.77 -9.35 -8.95
C HIS A 17 -13.50 -8.35 -7.82
N TRP A 18 -13.38 -7.06 -8.18
CA TRP A 18 -12.88 -6.02 -7.28
C TRP A 18 -13.76 -5.76 -6.06
N GLU A 19 -15.07 -5.74 -6.24
CA GLU A 19 -16.02 -5.52 -5.15
C GLU A 19 -15.99 -6.68 -4.14
N GLU A 20 -15.98 -7.92 -4.61
CA GLU A 20 -15.87 -9.11 -3.78
C GLU A 20 -14.50 -9.18 -3.09
N ALA A 21 -13.42 -8.81 -3.79
CA ALA A 21 -12.08 -8.72 -3.22
C ALA A 21 -12.05 -7.68 -2.08
N LEU A 22 -12.65 -6.52 -2.28
CA LEU A 22 -12.74 -5.46 -1.27
C LEU A 22 -13.51 -5.92 -0.03
N ASN A 23 -14.66 -6.55 -0.23
CA ASN A 23 -15.44 -7.16 0.85
C ASN A 23 -14.64 -8.23 1.63
N GLN A 24 -13.75 -8.96 0.93
CA GLN A 24 -12.89 -9.94 1.58
C GLN A 24 -11.74 -9.28 2.36
N VAL A 25 -11.17 -8.19 1.84
CA VAL A 25 -10.18 -7.36 2.55
C VAL A 25 -10.79 -6.75 3.81
N ASP A 26 -12.03 -6.25 3.77
CA ASP A 26 -12.71 -5.69 4.93
C ASP A 26 -12.88 -6.73 6.06
N LYS A 27 -13.24 -7.97 5.73
CA LYS A 27 -13.31 -9.06 6.71
C LYS A 27 -11.95 -9.37 7.32
N LEU A 28 -10.89 -9.35 6.51
CA LEU A 28 -9.53 -9.57 6.99
C LEU A 28 -9.06 -8.42 7.89
N LEU A 29 -9.41 -7.18 7.58
CA LEU A 29 -9.13 -6.00 8.39
C LEU A 29 -9.90 -5.99 9.71
N GLN A 30 -11.14 -6.49 9.73
CA GLN A 30 -11.89 -6.68 10.99
C GLN A 30 -11.17 -7.66 11.93
N ALA A 31 -10.57 -8.72 11.39
CA ALA A 31 -9.80 -9.69 12.16
C ALA A 31 -8.38 -9.19 12.50
N ASN A 32 -7.76 -8.40 11.62
CA ASN A 32 -6.39 -7.90 11.76
C ASN A 32 -6.27 -6.42 11.32
N PRO A 33 -6.68 -5.47 12.16
CA PRO A 33 -6.74 -4.05 11.79
C PRO A 33 -5.36 -3.37 11.71
N LEU A 34 -4.29 -4.05 12.12
CA LEU A 34 -2.92 -3.53 12.14
C LEU A 34 -2.09 -4.00 10.93
N ALA A 35 -2.67 -4.77 10.01
CA ALA A 35 -1.99 -5.19 8.79
C ALA A 35 -1.93 -4.05 7.77
N ALA A 36 -0.81 -3.33 7.71
CA ALA A 36 -0.62 -2.20 6.80
C ALA A 36 -0.87 -2.56 5.33
N GLN A 37 -0.44 -3.74 4.90
CA GLN A 37 -0.65 -4.26 3.54
C GLN A 37 -2.12 -4.44 3.17
N LEU A 38 -3.00 -4.74 4.14
CA LEU A 38 -4.43 -4.86 3.87
C LEU A 38 -5.08 -3.49 3.67
N HIS A 39 -4.63 -2.46 4.41
CA HIS A 39 -5.08 -1.08 4.20
C HIS A 39 -4.61 -0.53 2.84
N LEU A 40 -3.37 -0.84 2.42
CA LEU A 40 -2.90 -0.51 1.07
C LEU A 40 -3.78 -1.17 0.00
N LEU A 41 -4.02 -2.48 0.11
CA LEU A 41 -4.84 -3.22 -0.84
C LEU A 41 -6.29 -2.71 -0.86
N GLN A 42 -6.86 -2.35 0.29
CA GLN A 42 -8.19 -1.74 0.39
C GLN A 42 -8.26 -0.47 -0.46
N ALA A 43 -7.30 0.44 -0.29
CA ALA A 43 -7.26 1.68 -1.08
C ALA A 43 -7.11 1.44 -2.58
N GLN A 44 -6.26 0.50 -2.98
CA GLN A 44 -6.07 0.14 -4.38
C GLN A 44 -7.37 -0.42 -4.98
N LEU A 45 -8.06 -1.30 -4.24
CA LEU A 45 -9.33 -1.87 -4.68
C LEU A 45 -10.45 -0.83 -4.77
N ILE A 46 -10.49 0.16 -3.88
CA ILE A 46 -11.45 1.28 -3.98
C ILE A 46 -11.20 2.09 -5.27
N GLN A 47 -9.93 2.39 -5.60
CA GLN A 47 -9.57 3.15 -6.79
C GLN A 47 -9.85 2.41 -8.12
N LEU A 48 -9.93 1.08 -8.09
CA LEU A 48 -10.20 0.26 -9.28
C LEU A 48 -11.70 0.10 -9.61
N GLN A 49 -12.59 0.69 -8.81
CA GLN A 49 -14.02 0.55 -9.02
C GLN A 49 -14.52 1.54 -10.07
N ASP A 50 -15.22 1.04 -11.09
CA ASP A 50 -15.79 1.85 -12.18
C ASP A 50 -17.22 2.37 -11.88
N LYS A 51 -17.83 1.99 -10.75
CA LYS A 51 -19.24 2.28 -10.39
C LYS A 51 -19.36 2.97 -9.03
N GLU A 52 -20.53 3.54 -8.74
CA GLU A 52 -20.90 3.94 -7.38
C GLU A 52 -20.78 2.72 -6.45
N THR A 53 -19.74 2.73 -5.62
CA THR A 53 -19.57 1.75 -4.55
C THR A 53 -19.93 2.38 -3.22
N THR A 54 -19.95 1.58 -2.15
CA THR A 54 -20.09 2.10 -0.78
C THR A 54 -18.90 2.95 -0.35
N TYR A 55 -17.77 2.87 -1.04
CA TYR A 55 -16.54 3.58 -0.72
C TYR A 55 -16.32 4.77 -1.65
N SER A 56 -15.75 5.82 -1.05
CA SER A 56 -15.36 7.06 -1.68
C SER A 56 -13.84 7.14 -1.91
N LEU A 57 -13.39 8.11 -2.69
CA LEU A 57 -11.95 8.38 -2.82
C LEU A 57 -11.34 8.87 -1.50
N GLU A 58 -12.14 9.50 -0.64
CA GLU A 58 -11.75 9.86 0.72
C GLU A 58 -11.45 8.61 1.56
N ASP A 59 -12.24 7.54 1.42
CA ASP A 59 -11.97 6.27 2.11
C ASP A 59 -10.65 5.63 1.61
N ALA A 60 -10.36 5.72 0.31
CA ALA A 60 -9.07 5.30 -0.23
C ALA A 60 -7.91 6.11 0.36
N GLU A 61 -8.05 7.44 0.43
CA GLU A 61 -7.06 8.34 1.05
C GLU A 61 -6.82 7.98 2.52
N GLU A 62 -7.88 7.69 3.29
CA GLU A 62 -7.78 7.28 4.68
C GLU A 62 -7.08 5.93 4.86
N ALA A 63 -7.43 4.95 4.04
CA ALA A 63 -6.79 3.63 4.05
C ALA A 63 -5.28 3.73 3.72
N LEU A 64 -4.89 4.51 2.72
CA LEU A 64 -3.47 4.75 2.40
C LEU A 64 -2.71 5.42 3.55
N LYS A 65 -3.28 6.47 4.16
CA LYS A 65 -2.69 7.11 5.34
C LYS A 65 -2.60 6.15 6.52
N ARG A 66 -3.58 5.26 6.68
CA ARG A 66 -3.58 4.25 7.72
C ARG A 66 -2.43 3.27 7.50
N ALA A 67 -2.26 2.76 6.28
CA ALA A 67 -1.14 1.90 5.91
C ALA A 67 0.21 2.56 6.24
N SER A 68 0.44 3.80 5.80
CA SER A 68 1.69 4.52 6.06
C SER A 68 1.91 4.84 7.55
N SER A 69 0.85 4.98 8.33
CA SER A 69 0.94 5.24 9.78
C SER A 69 1.26 4.00 10.61
N LEU A 70 0.85 2.82 10.13
CA LEU A 70 1.08 1.55 10.80
C LEU A 70 2.53 1.08 10.62
N ASP A 71 3.10 1.34 9.44
CA ASP A 71 4.50 1.08 9.14
C ASP A 71 5.08 2.25 8.33
N THR A 72 5.90 3.06 9.00
CA THR A 72 6.54 4.24 8.40
C THR A 72 7.66 3.91 7.43
N THR A 73 8.06 2.64 7.37
CA THR A 73 9.02 2.11 6.41
C THR A 73 8.35 1.42 5.22
N TYR A 74 7.02 1.30 5.24
CA TYR A 74 6.29 0.64 4.17
C TYR A 74 6.26 1.50 2.91
N PHE A 75 7.26 1.26 2.07
CA PHE A 75 7.57 2.08 0.90
C PHE A 75 6.36 2.22 -0.05
N ASP A 76 5.67 1.11 -0.31
CA ASP A 76 4.55 1.07 -1.27
C ASP A 76 3.40 1.99 -0.85
N ALA A 77 3.08 2.09 0.45
CA ALA A 77 1.99 2.94 0.91
C ALA A 77 2.27 4.44 0.67
N ILE A 78 3.54 4.86 0.81
CA ILE A 78 3.94 6.26 0.63
C ILE A 78 4.04 6.60 -0.86
N VAL A 79 4.52 5.66 -1.68
CA VAL A 79 4.50 5.77 -3.14
C VAL A 79 3.07 5.86 -3.67
N GLU A 80 2.16 5.05 -3.14
CA GLU A 80 0.76 5.07 -3.54
C GLU A 80 0.09 6.39 -3.14
N LEU A 81 0.38 6.97 -1.96
CA LEU A 81 -0.09 8.33 -1.59
C LEU A 81 0.43 9.40 -2.56
N MET A 82 1.70 9.32 -2.96
CA MET A 82 2.27 10.21 -3.97
C MET A 82 1.48 10.13 -5.28
N HIS A 83 1.24 8.92 -5.79
CA HIS A 83 0.49 8.71 -7.03
C HIS A 83 -0.99 9.10 -6.89
N PHE A 84 -1.61 8.83 -5.75
CA PHE A 84 -2.99 9.22 -5.48
C PHE A 84 -3.18 10.73 -5.63
N TYR A 85 -2.31 11.55 -5.03
CA TYR A 85 -2.41 13.01 -5.16
C TYR A 85 -1.85 13.58 -6.46
N ASP A 86 -1.13 12.80 -7.25
CA ASP A 86 -0.66 13.23 -8.57
C ASP A 86 -1.71 12.95 -9.66
N ALA A 87 -2.34 11.77 -9.61
CA ALA A 87 -3.15 11.26 -10.72
C ALA A 87 -4.64 11.02 -10.38
N VAL A 88 -4.99 10.69 -9.14
CA VAL A 88 -6.34 10.23 -8.79
C VAL A 88 -7.19 11.35 -8.17
N CYS A 89 -6.68 12.00 -7.11
CA CYS A 89 -7.27 13.18 -6.51
C CYS A 89 -6.23 14.31 -6.49
N PRO A 90 -6.05 15.03 -7.62
CA PRO A 90 -4.92 15.93 -7.81
C PRO A 90 -4.77 16.99 -6.71
N ASN A 91 -3.65 16.95 -6.00
CA ASN A 91 -3.23 17.93 -5.02
C ASN A 91 -1.70 18.07 -5.08
N PRO A 92 -1.17 19.04 -5.87
CA PRO A 92 0.27 19.16 -6.11
C PRO A 92 1.11 19.34 -4.84
N GLN A 93 0.55 20.00 -3.82
CA GLN A 93 1.24 20.21 -2.55
C GLN A 93 1.41 18.90 -1.78
N LYS A 94 0.33 18.10 -1.69
CA LYS A 94 0.38 16.78 -1.05
C LYS A 94 1.24 15.81 -1.86
N ALA A 95 1.10 15.77 -3.19
CA ALA A 95 1.94 14.94 -4.06
C ALA A 95 3.44 15.22 -3.84
N MET A 96 3.84 16.49 -3.83
CA MET A 96 5.22 16.90 -3.57
C MET A 96 5.69 16.55 -2.15
N LYS A 97 4.81 16.65 -1.15
CA LYS A 97 5.13 16.20 0.22
C LYS A 97 5.50 14.70 0.21
N TYR A 98 4.63 13.85 -0.33
CA TYR A 98 4.88 12.41 -0.35
C TYR A 98 6.05 12.03 -1.26
N ALA A 99 6.26 12.73 -2.38
CA ALA A 99 7.45 12.54 -3.22
C ALA A 99 8.76 12.79 -2.45
N ASN A 100 8.79 13.80 -1.58
CA ASN A 100 9.94 14.04 -0.70
C ASN A 100 10.12 12.91 0.33
N GLU A 101 9.04 12.39 0.91
CA GLU A 101 9.10 11.25 1.83
C GLU A 101 9.64 9.98 1.14
N VAL A 102 9.14 9.66 -0.06
CA VAL A 102 9.64 8.56 -0.91
C VAL A 102 11.15 8.72 -1.15
N LYS A 103 11.59 9.93 -1.54
CA LYS A 103 13.00 10.22 -1.80
C LYS A 103 13.87 9.94 -0.57
N VAL A 104 13.45 10.40 0.61
CA VAL A 104 14.20 10.21 1.86
C VAL A 104 14.30 8.72 2.20
N LEU A 105 13.20 7.97 2.09
CA LEU A 105 13.20 6.53 2.36
C LEU A 105 14.08 5.76 1.37
N ALA A 106 13.99 6.08 0.08
CA ALA A 106 14.83 5.46 -0.94
C ALA A 106 16.33 5.72 -0.69
N GLN A 107 16.70 6.94 -0.29
CA GLN A 107 18.08 7.28 0.05
C GLN A 107 18.57 6.49 1.28
N LYS A 108 17.73 6.34 2.29
CA LYS A 108 18.05 5.53 3.47
C LYS A 108 18.27 4.06 3.10
N ALA A 109 17.36 3.47 2.35
CA ALA A 109 17.47 2.08 1.89
C ALA A 109 18.74 1.85 1.04
N LEU A 110 19.06 2.78 0.14
CA LEU A 110 20.30 2.73 -0.66
C LEU A 110 21.55 2.81 0.21
N SER A 111 21.57 3.68 1.23
CA SER A 111 22.69 3.78 2.16
C SER A 111 22.89 2.50 2.94
N GLU A 112 21.82 1.88 3.45
CA GLU A 112 21.89 0.61 4.20
C GLU A 112 22.40 -0.53 3.31
N ALA A 113 21.90 -0.63 2.07
CA ALA A 113 22.37 -1.62 1.12
C ALA A 113 23.86 -1.43 0.78
N HIS A 114 24.33 -0.19 0.65
CA HIS A 114 25.73 0.11 0.36
C HIS A 114 26.66 -0.37 1.49
N THR A 115 26.32 -0.08 2.74
CA THR A 115 27.09 -0.53 3.91
C THR A 115 27.26 -2.05 3.92
N ILE A 116 26.17 -2.81 3.69
CA ILE A 116 26.21 -4.29 3.66
C ILE A 116 27.15 -4.81 2.57
N LEU A 117 27.14 -4.16 1.39
CA LEU A 117 28.01 -4.55 0.28
C LEU A 117 29.49 -4.28 0.59
N GLU A 118 29.81 -3.17 1.25
CA GLU A 118 31.19 -2.84 1.64
C GLU A 118 31.72 -3.78 2.74
N GLU A 119 30.91 -4.10 3.74
CA GLU A 119 31.27 -5.06 4.81
C GLU A 119 31.55 -6.48 4.28
N GLN A 120 30.85 -6.90 3.22
CA GLN A 120 31.11 -8.18 2.56
C GLN A 120 32.45 -8.20 1.82
N VAL A 121 32.94 -7.06 1.33
CA VAL A 121 34.24 -6.97 0.64
C VAL A 121 35.39 -7.10 1.64
N GLU A 122 35.28 -6.50 2.82
CA GLU A 122 36.33 -6.55 3.85
C GLU A 122 36.46 -7.90 4.55
N THR A 123 35.39 -8.69 4.60
CA THR A 123 35.37 -10.02 5.25
C THR A 123 35.90 -11.15 4.36
N HIS A 124 36.12 -10.91 3.07
CA HIS A 124 36.62 -11.88 2.09
C HIS A 124 38.04 -11.56 1.56
N THR A 125 38.72 -10.59 2.17
CA THR A 125 40.14 -10.26 1.97
C THR A 125 40.97 -10.65 3.18
#